data_AF-A0A8S0FU88-F1
#
_entry.id   AF-A0A8S0FU88-F1
#
_cell.length_a   1.000
_cell.length_b   1.000
_cell.length_c   1.000
_cell.angle_alpha   90.00
_cell.angle_beta   90.00
_cell.angle_gamma   90.00
#
_symmetry.space_group_name_H-M   'P 1'
#
loop_
_entity.id
_entity.type
_entity.pdbx_description
1 polymer ?
#
loop_
_entity_poly.entity_id
_entity_poly.type
_entity_poly.pdbx_seq_one_letter_code
_entity_poly.pdbx_strand_id
1 'polypeptide(L)'
;MEILRPRVYSTSDVSGLSRPYSAIAAGLRARIDNEKGFWWSKSNQNIYGITGLEQVDDFIIGETNCTANLLNASQVSTIIRYDGFRHWGNYLCSLSPQWSFECVRRTADVIEDSIARAVRL
;
A
#
# COMPACT_ATOMS: atom_id res chain seq x y z
N MET A 1 2.89 -9.54 -6.43
CA MET A 1 3.22 -8.12 -6.74
C MET A 1 1.99 -7.28 -6.46
N GLU A 2 2.14 -6.04 -6.00
CA GLU A 2 1.02 -5.11 -5.81
C GLU A 2 0.98 -4.10 -6.96
N ILE A 3 -0.21 -3.76 -7.45
CA ILE A 3 -0.41 -2.68 -8.42
C ILE A 3 -0.91 -1.44 -7.69
N LEU A 4 -0.27 -0.32 -7.97
CA LEU A 4 -0.58 0.99 -7.39
C LEU A 4 -1.11 1.91 -8.49
N ARG A 5 -2.38 2.30 -8.40
CA ARG A 5 -3.01 3.21 -9.36
C ARG A 5 -2.51 4.66 -9.28
N PRO A 6 -2.35 5.29 -8.09
CA PRO A 6 -2.26 6.73 -8.03
C PRO A 6 -0.92 7.31 -8.50
N ARG A 7 -1.01 8.53 -8.99
CA ARG A 7 0.11 9.46 -9.08
C ARG A 7 -0.13 10.60 -8.09
N VAL A 8 0.94 11.04 -7.43
CA VAL A 8 0.87 11.92 -6.25
C VAL A 8 1.76 13.14 -6.43
N TYR A 9 1.33 14.25 -5.85
CA TYR A 9 2.17 15.45 -5.69
C TYR A 9 2.90 15.33 -4.35
N SER A 10 4.23 15.44 -4.38
CA SER A 10 5.09 15.31 -3.19
C SER A 10 5.33 16.67 -2.54
N THR A 11 5.50 16.71 -1.22
CA THR A 11 5.92 17.92 -0.49
C THR A 11 7.34 18.37 -0.87
N SER A 12 8.18 17.44 -1.31
CA SER A 12 9.59 17.72 -1.66
C SER A 12 9.78 18.17 -3.11
N ASP A 13 8.74 18.08 -3.94
CA ASP A 13 8.84 18.36 -5.38
C ASP A 13 8.31 19.76 -5.70
N VAL A 14 9.21 20.65 -6.11
CA VAL A 14 8.88 22.04 -6.46
C VAL A 14 8.46 22.16 -7.93
N SER A 15 8.65 21.11 -8.75
CA SER A 15 8.30 21.15 -10.17
C SER A 15 6.79 21.15 -10.44
N GLY A 16 5.97 20.88 -9.42
CA GLY A 16 4.51 20.79 -9.57
C GLY A 16 4.04 19.59 -10.39
N LEU A 17 4.94 18.65 -10.72
CA LEU A 17 4.61 17.45 -11.48
C LEU A 17 4.23 16.29 -10.55
N SER A 18 3.24 15.51 -10.97
CA SER A 18 2.89 14.28 -10.28
C SER A 18 3.98 13.21 -10.47
N ARG A 19 4.12 12.32 -9.48
CA ARG A 19 5.03 11.17 -9.52
C ARG A 19 4.29 9.86 -9.26
N PRO A 20 4.77 8.72 -9.79
CA PRO A 20 4.24 7.42 -9.41
C PRO A 20 4.28 7.21 -7.90
N TYR A 21 3.20 6.65 -7.33
CA TYR A 21 3.07 6.46 -5.88
C TYR A 21 4.01 5.39 -5.28
N SER A 22 4.63 4.55 -6.10
CA SER A 22 5.41 3.38 -5.64
C SER A 22 6.52 3.71 -4.64
N ALA A 23 7.27 4.79 -4.85
CA ALA A 23 8.34 5.19 -3.92
C ALA A 23 7.78 5.57 -2.53
N ILE A 24 6.67 6.31 -2.48
CA ILE A 24 6.03 6.71 -1.22
C ILE A 24 5.36 5.52 -0.54
N ALA A 25 4.76 4.60 -1.32
CA ALA A 25 4.21 3.36 -0.79
C ALA A 25 5.29 2.46 -0.16
N ALA A 26 6.49 2.42 -0.73
CA ALA A 26 7.64 1.71 -0.14
C ALA A 26 8.09 2.35 1.18
N GLY A 27 8.16 3.69 1.24
CA GLY A 27 8.44 4.42 2.48
C GLY A 27 7.38 4.19 3.55
N LEU A 28 6.09 4.17 3.17
CA LEU A 28 4.99 3.80 4.05
C LEU A 28 5.19 2.39 4.62
N ARG A 29 5.52 1.40 3.77
CA ARG A 29 5.75 0.02 4.19
C ARG A 29 6.88 -0.08 5.22
N ALA A 30 8.02 0.57 4.95
CA ALA A 30 9.16 0.60 5.86
C ALA A 30 8.79 1.20 7.22
N ARG A 31 8.02 2.30 7.23
CA ARG A 31 7.54 2.92 8.47
C ARG A 31 6.63 1.99 9.26
N ILE A 32 5.67 1.33 8.61
CA ILE A 32 4.76 0.40 9.29
C ILE A 32 5.56 -0.75 9.92
N ASP A 33 6.55 -1.29 9.21
CA ASP A 33 7.37 -2.38 9.75
C ASP A 33 8.14 -1.95 11.01
N ASN A 34 8.69 -0.74 11.00
CA ASN A 34 9.41 -0.18 12.14
C ASN A 34 8.49 0.14 13.34
N GLU A 35 7.30 0.69 13.09
CA GLU A 35 6.38 1.13 14.14
C GLU A 35 5.46 0.03 14.67
N LYS A 36 5.05 -0.92 13.81
CA LYS A 36 3.99 -1.91 14.09
C LYS A 36 4.39 -3.35 13.81
N GLY A 37 5.46 -3.57 13.04
CA GLY A 37 5.93 -4.89 12.64
C GLY A 37 5.54 -5.26 11.20
N PHE A 38 6.32 -6.18 10.61
CA PHE A 38 6.23 -6.58 9.20
C PHE A 38 4.93 -7.33 8.84
N TRP A 39 4.24 -7.90 9.84
CA TRP A 39 2.96 -8.59 9.67
C TRP A 39 1.76 -7.64 9.59
N TRP A 40 1.95 -6.35 9.87
CA TRP A 40 0.85 -5.40 9.90
C TRP A 40 0.41 -5.01 8.48
N SER A 41 -0.90 -4.93 8.23
CA SER A 41 -1.45 -4.56 6.92
C SER A 41 -1.14 -3.12 6.53
N LYS A 42 -0.79 -2.92 5.26
CA LYS A 42 -0.58 -1.58 4.69
C LYS A 42 -1.88 -0.80 4.45
N SER A 43 -3.02 -1.50 4.40
CA SER A 43 -4.32 -0.85 4.22
C SER A 43 -4.68 0.03 5.42
N ASN A 44 -5.39 1.12 5.15
CA ASN A 44 -5.87 2.13 6.08
C ASN A 44 -4.78 2.86 6.88
N GLN A 45 -3.52 2.79 6.44
CA GLN A 45 -2.40 3.52 7.06
C GLN A 45 -2.26 4.91 6.45
N ASN A 46 -2.00 5.92 7.29
CA ASN A 46 -1.79 7.30 6.83
C ASN A 46 -0.57 7.39 5.91
N ILE A 47 -0.64 8.24 4.89
CA ILE A 47 0.45 8.52 3.97
C ILE A 47 0.99 9.92 4.27
N TYR A 48 2.31 10.03 4.40
CA TYR A 48 3.01 11.29 4.62
C TYR A 48 3.78 11.73 3.38
N GLY A 49 4.17 13.01 3.34
CA GLY A 49 4.99 13.56 2.26
C GLY A 49 4.24 13.78 0.94
N ILE A 50 2.90 13.72 0.94
CA ILE A 50 2.08 14.07 -0.23
C ILE A 50 1.18 15.25 0.07
N THR A 51 0.96 16.09 -0.94
CA THR A 51 0.09 17.27 -0.90
C THR A 51 -1.20 17.04 -1.68
N GLY A 52 -1.21 16.11 -2.62
CA GLY A 52 -2.37 15.84 -3.46
C GLY A 52 -2.23 14.60 -4.33
N LEU A 53 -3.31 14.30 -5.03
CA LEU A 53 -3.43 13.21 -6.01
C LEU A 53 -3.71 13.81 -7.39
N GLU A 54 -3.09 13.28 -8.44
CA GLU A 54 -3.43 13.63 -9.82
C GLU A 54 -4.84 13.16 -10.17
N GLN A 55 -5.21 11.98 -9.70
CA GLN A 55 -6.54 11.41 -9.82
C GLN A 55 -7.05 10.99 -8.45
N VAL A 56 -8.26 11.45 -8.12
CA VAL A 56 -8.95 11.12 -6.88
C VAL A 56 -9.94 10.01 -7.18
N ASP A 57 -9.83 8.89 -6.47
CA ASP A 57 -10.82 7.82 -6.52
C ASP A 57 -11.87 8.04 -5.42
N ASP A 58 -13.12 7.80 -5.77
CA ASP A 58 -14.25 7.92 -4.85
C ASP A 58 -14.18 6.85 -3.75
N PHE A 59 -14.49 7.27 -2.52
CA PHE A 59 -14.58 6.40 -1.36
C PHE A 59 -15.71 6.86 -0.45
N ILE A 60 -16.67 5.97 -0.24
CA ILE A 60 -17.83 6.20 0.61
C ILE A 60 -17.87 5.09 1.66
N ILE A 61 -17.99 5.48 2.93
CA ILE A 61 -18.03 4.55 4.05
C ILE A 61 -19.28 3.68 3.95
N GLY A 62 -19.10 2.37 4.00
CA GLY A 62 -20.20 1.40 3.93
C GLY A 62 -20.69 1.07 2.51
N GLU A 63 -20.17 1.74 1.48
CA GLU A 63 -20.55 1.50 0.08
C GLU A 63 -19.54 0.58 -0.62
N THR A 64 -20.02 -0.55 -1.16
CA THR A 64 -19.15 -1.51 -1.84
C THR A 64 -18.81 -1.10 -3.27
N ASN A 65 -19.64 -0.28 -3.92
CA ASN A 65 -19.52 0.07 -5.33
C ASN A 65 -18.74 1.37 -5.60
N CYS A 66 -18.14 1.98 -4.58
CA CYS A 66 -17.24 3.12 -4.80
C CYS A 66 -15.95 2.67 -5.50
N THR A 67 -15.34 3.59 -6.26
CA THR A 67 -14.17 3.31 -7.10
C THR A 67 -13.02 2.67 -6.32
N ALA A 68 -12.73 3.17 -5.11
CA ALA A 68 -11.66 2.63 -4.27
C ALA A 68 -11.90 1.16 -3.88
N ASN A 69 -13.14 0.77 -3.61
CA ASN A 69 -13.48 -0.61 -3.26
C ASN A 69 -13.49 -1.53 -4.48
N LEU A 70 -13.97 -1.05 -5.64
CA LEU A 70 -13.90 -1.80 -6.91
C LEU A 70 -12.45 -2.06 -7.34
N LEU A 71 -11.57 -1.07 -7.18
CA LEU A 71 -10.14 -1.21 -7.46
C LEU A 71 -9.49 -2.24 -6.52
N ASN A 72 -9.77 -2.16 -5.22
CA ASN A 72 -9.22 -3.09 -4.25
C ASN A 72 -9.70 -4.53 -4.51
N ALA A 73 -10.98 -4.72 -4.82
CA ALA A 73 -11.54 -6.01 -5.24
C ALA A 73 -10.88 -6.55 -6.52
N SER A 74 -10.40 -5.65 -7.39
CA SER A 74 -9.65 -5.96 -8.61
C SER A 74 -8.13 -6.05 -8.38
N GLN A 75 -7.67 -6.18 -7.12
CA GLN A 75 -6.26 -6.30 -6.74
C GLN A 75 -5.40 -5.06 -7.10
N VAL A 76 -6.02 -3.89 -7.12
CA VAL A 76 -5.35 -2.60 -7.35
C VAL A 76 -5.53 -1.72 -6.13
N SER A 77 -4.42 -1.34 -5.49
CA SER A 77 -4.44 -0.42 -4.36
C SER A 77 -4.54 1.04 -4.85
N THR A 78 -5.24 1.85 -4.07
CA THR A 78 -5.36 3.30 -4.30
C THR A 78 -5.15 4.09 -3.00
N ILE A 79 -5.44 5.39 -3.03
CA ILE A 79 -5.40 6.30 -1.89
C ILE A 79 -6.79 6.88 -1.69
N ILE A 80 -7.31 6.75 -0.48
CA ILE A 80 -8.57 7.39 -0.08
C ILE A 80 -8.31 8.65 0.73
N ARG A 81 -9.29 9.56 0.74
CA ARG A 81 -9.31 10.73 1.61
C ARG A 81 -10.29 10.50 2.75
N TYR A 82 -9.75 10.11 3.90
CA TYR A 82 -10.51 9.88 5.11
C TYR A 82 -9.65 10.28 6.31
N ASP A 83 -9.86 11.49 6.82
CA ASP A 83 -8.99 12.12 7.83
C ASP A 83 -7.50 12.10 7.38
N GLY A 84 -7.25 12.78 6.27
CA GLY A 84 -5.98 12.76 5.55
C GLY A 84 -5.92 11.73 4.43
N PHE A 85 -4.72 11.51 3.89
CA PHE A 85 -4.47 10.51 2.85
C PHE A 85 -4.18 9.16 3.47
N ARG A 86 -4.91 8.12 3.06
CA ARG A 86 -4.71 6.76 3.54
C ARG A 86 -4.51 5.79 2.39
N HIS A 87 -3.56 4.87 2.56
CA HIS A 87 -3.40 3.76 1.63
C HIS A 87 -4.63 2.87 1.70
N TRP A 88 -5.19 2.50 0.56
CA TRP A 88 -6.38 1.65 0.49
C TRP A 88 -6.14 0.45 -0.39
N GLY A 89 -6.11 -0.70 0.28
CA GLY A 89 -5.87 -1.98 -0.34
C GLY A 89 -4.70 -2.73 0.31
N ASN A 90 -4.77 -4.04 0.19
CA ASN A 90 -3.75 -4.97 0.67
C ASN A 90 -3.71 -6.26 -0.16
N TYR A 91 -4.45 -6.31 -1.27
CA TYR A 91 -4.41 -7.43 -2.18
C TYR A 91 -3.16 -7.38 -3.07
N LEU A 92 -2.56 -8.54 -3.29
CA LEU A 92 -1.55 -8.76 -4.31
C LEU A 92 -2.20 -9.32 -5.58
N CYS A 93 -1.53 -9.13 -6.71
CA CYS A 93 -1.83 -9.77 -7.99
C CYS A 93 -1.42 -11.25 -7.96
N SER A 94 -1.96 -11.99 -7.00
CA SER A 94 -1.79 -13.43 -6.85
C SER A 94 -3.03 -14.15 -7.33
N LEU A 95 -2.83 -15.24 -8.08
CA LEU A 95 -3.89 -16.19 -8.41
C LEU A 95 -4.12 -17.21 -7.29
N SER A 96 -3.17 -17.36 -6.36
CA SER A 96 -3.31 -18.23 -5.20
C SER A 96 -4.02 -17.47 -4.06
N PRO A 97 -5.15 -17.99 -3.54
CA PRO A 97 -5.85 -17.41 -2.40
C PRO A 97 -4.99 -17.28 -1.13
N GLN A 98 -4.03 -18.19 -0.95
CA GLN A 98 -3.12 -18.18 0.20
C GLN A 98 -2.23 -16.92 0.21
N TRP A 99 -1.85 -16.44 -0.97
CA TRP A 99 -0.95 -15.30 -1.15
C TRP A 99 -1.66 -14.04 -1.61
N SER A 100 -2.98 -13.96 -1.38
CA SER A 100 -3.79 -12.82 -1.79
C SER A 100 -3.43 -11.55 -1.03
N PHE A 101 -2.94 -11.63 0.20
CA PHE A 101 -2.66 -10.44 1.02
C PHE A 101 -1.17 -10.14 1.13
N GLU A 102 -0.81 -8.85 1.00
CA GLU A 102 0.56 -8.36 1.06
C GLU A 102 1.23 -8.71 2.38
N CYS A 103 0.57 -8.45 3.52
CA CYS A 103 1.13 -8.74 4.83
C CYS A 103 1.36 -10.24 5.09
N VAL A 104 0.56 -11.12 4.48
CA VAL A 104 0.74 -12.58 4.60
C VAL A 104 1.97 -13.02 3.83
N ARG A 105 2.12 -12.61 2.55
CA ARG A 105 3.31 -12.94 1.77
C ARG A 105 4.58 -12.36 2.39
N ARG A 106 4.51 -11.12 2.87
CA ARG A 106 5.61 -10.43 3.56
C ARG A 106 6.02 -11.14 4.86
N THR A 107 5.05 -11.60 5.65
CA THR A 107 5.33 -12.38 6.86
C THR A 107 6.10 -13.65 6.53
N ALA A 108 5.66 -14.38 5.48
CA ALA A 108 6.37 -15.56 5.01
C ALA A 108 7.79 -15.23 4.51
N ASP A 109 7.97 -14.17 3.71
CA ASP A 109 9.29 -13.72 3.23
C ASP A 109 10.25 -13.47 4.40
N VAL A 110 9.80 -12.72 5.43
CA VAL A 110 10.64 -12.38 6.57
C VAL A 110 11.01 -13.60 7.41
N ILE A 111 10.10 -14.57 7.57
CA ILE A 111 10.38 -15.83 8.26
C ILE A 111 11.38 -16.68 7.45
N GLU A 112 11.14 -16.84 6.16
CA GLU A 112 12.01 -17.58 5.22
C GLU A 112 13.44 -17.02 5.27
N ASP A 113 13.59 -15.71 5.13
CA ASP A 113 14.86 -15.00 5.20
C ASP A 113 15.55 -15.16 6.55
N SER A 114 14.79 -15.11 7.65
CA SER A 114 15.35 -15.20 9.00
C SER A 114 15.88 -16.60 9.30
N ILE A 115 15.15 -17.64 8.88
CA ILE A 115 15.61 -19.04 9.00
C ILE A 115 16.83 -19.26 8.10
N ALA A 116 16.78 -18.80 6.84
CA ALA A 116 17.89 -18.93 5.92
C ALA A 116 19.16 -18.26 6.45
N ARG A 117 19.05 -17.09 7.09
CA ARG A 117 20.18 -16.43 7.77
C ARG A 117 20.69 -17.22 8.97
N ALA A 118 19.80 -17.80 9.78
CA ALA A 118 20.17 -18.55 10.97
C ALA A 118 20.87 -19.88 10.66
N VAL A 119 20.47 -20.55 9.57
CA VAL A 119 20.98 -21.87 9.18
C VAL A 119 22.29 -21.78 8.37
N ARG A 120 22.64 -20.61 7.83
CA ARG A 120 23.83 -20.39 6.97
C ARG A 120 25.18 -20.36 7.70
N LEU A 121 25.31 -21.04 8.84
CA LEU A 121 26.59 -21.25 9.53
C LEU A 121 27.52 -22.17 8.73
#